data_AF-A0A7C5NTH9-F1
#
_entry.id   AF-A0A7C5NTH9-F1
#
_cell.length_a   1.000
_cell.length_b   1.000
_cell.length_c   1.000
_cell.angle_alpha   90.00
_cell.angle_beta   90.00
_cell.angle_gamma   90.00
#
_symmetry.space_group_name_H-M   'P 1'
#
loop_
_entity.id
_entity.type
_entity.pdbx_description
1 polymer ?
#
loop_
_entity_poly.entity_id
_entity_poly.type
_entity_poly.pdbx_seq_one_letter_code
_entity_poly.pdbx_strand_id
1 'polypeptide(L)'
;VNQLFTLIGIIYVIFGFLTAVTGVKLGRSILLAESENKKLELQIEAPEKLFETTKFKYNSYLILFHIVALILILFLLEIYPIYIVLVFVGLYMGYLLYRYGHSLRRLSKPIFWVQLLIILILSFVFWSDRFQGLMIGIKMITRAIMVVSVFTAISVELKNPVVKSLMYRKGFSGLYSTLGLASSAVPFLIKNIANSSNTYYNPIKVLRKSILLSDRLLQSFIHHSNNENKLTIISGDVRSGKTTYLKNLINKVKLNDPGIKIGGIIAHGIDKNGERLGFEIEDIMSGDKIVLCDNQPEKGDIKYGRFYFKKAGFDFGHRALQKAIDECEILIIDEIGPLELKGQGWFEDIEKAMEKENLDMYWVVRKSLLEKVLKMWQHKNVEVVSIDN
;
A
#
# COMPACT_ATOMS: atom_id res chain seq x y z
N VAL A 1 -47.12 -27.34 -3.37
CA VAL A 1 -46.72 -25.92 -3.20
C VAL A 1 -46.93 -25.45 -1.75
N ASN A 2 -48.15 -25.49 -1.18
CA ASN A 2 -48.41 -25.03 0.19
C ASN A 2 -47.65 -25.77 1.31
N GLN A 3 -47.46 -27.09 1.18
CA GLN A 3 -46.66 -27.89 2.14
C GLN A 3 -45.17 -27.54 2.14
N LEU A 4 -44.63 -27.06 1.02
CA LEU A 4 -43.24 -26.63 0.92
C LEU A 4 -43.04 -25.29 1.64
N PHE A 5 -44.00 -24.37 1.50
CA PHE A 5 -43.97 -23.07 2.18
C PHE A 5 -44.09 -23.19 3.69
N THR A 6 -44.96 -24.07 4.21
CA THR A 6 -45.04 -24.33 5.65
C THR A 6 -43.78 -24.97 6.21
N LEU A 7 -43.17 -25.90 5.48
CA LEU A 7 -41.89 -26.52 5.87
C LEU A 7 -40.76 -25.47 5.94
N ILE A 8 -40.65 -24.62 4.91
CA ILE A 8 -39.67 -23.52 4.91
C ILE A 8 -39.94 -22.56 6.08
N GLY A 9 -41.20 -22.20 6.33
CA GLY A 9 -41.58 -21.33 7.45
C GLY A 9 -41.16 -21.89 8.82
N ILE A 10 -41.40 -23.18 9.06
CA ILE A 10 -40.99 -23.86 10.31
C ILE A 10 -39.46 -23.85 10.46
N ILE A 11 -38.74 -24.14 9.38
CA ILE A 11 -37.27 -24.10 9.36
C ILE A 11 -36.79 -22.69 9.74
N TYR A 12 -37.35 -21.65 9.14
CA TYR A 12 -36.99 -20.26 9.45
C TYR A 12 -37.23 -19.89 10.93
N VAL A 13 -38.36 -20.29 11.51
CA VAL A 13 -38.67 -20.01 12.92
C VAL A 13 -37.69 -20.72 13.85
N ILE A 14 -37.36 -21.99 13.56
CA ILE A 14 -36.39 -22.77 14.35
C ILE A 14 -35.00 -22.15 14.28
N PHE A 15 -34.52 -21.79 13.08
CA PHE A 15 -33.23 -21.12 12.90
C PHE A 15 -33.22 -19.73 13.55
N GLY A 16 -34.33 -18.99 13.46
CA GLY A 16 -34.49 -17.69 14.13
C GLY A 16 -34.36 -17.80 15.65
N PHE A 17 -35.05 -18.78 16.26
CA PHE A 17 -34.96 -19.03 17.70
C PHE A 17 -33.56 -19.46 18.13
N LEU A 18 -32.92 -20.39 17.40
CA LEU A 18 -31.54 -20.81 17.64
C LEU A 18 -30.57 -19.63 17.56
N THR A 19 -30.75 -18.75 16.57
CA THR A 19 -29.94 -17.54 16.39
C THR A 19 -30.11 -16.56 17.55
N ALA A 20 -31.35 -16.36 18.02
CA ALA A 20 -31.62 -15.49 19.18
C ALA A 20 -30.98 -16.02 20.46
N VAL A 21 -31.14 -17.32 20.76
CA VAL A 21 -30.57 -17.95 21.96
C VAL A 21 -29.04 -17.91 21.94
N THR A 22 -28.43 -18.21 20.79
CA THR A 22 -26.97 -18.16 20.65
C THR A 22 -26.44 -16.73 20.76
N GLY A 23 -27.12 -15.74 20.17
CA GLY A 23 -26.79 -14.32 20.28
C GLY A 23 -26.80 -13.81 21.73
N VAL A 24 -27.87 -14.13 22.49
CA VAL A 24 -27.98 -13.71 23.91
C VAL A 24 -26.90 -14.37 24.77
N LYS A 25 -26.65 -15.67 24.59
CA LYS A 25 -25.58 -16.37 25.33
C LYS A 25 -24.20 -15.80 25.00
N LEU A 26 -23.93 -15.52 23.72
CA LEU A 26 -22.68 -14.94 23.27
C LEU A 26 -22.47 -13.54 23.87
N GLY A 27 -23.46 -12.65 23.79
CA GLY A 27 -23.39 -11.29 24.31
C GLY A 27 -23.09 -11.26 25.82
N ARG A 28 -23.82 -12.06 26.62
CA ARG A 28 -23.54 -12.19 28.06
C ARG A 28 -22.13 -12.69 28.35
N SER A 29 -21.65 -13.66 27.57
CA SER A 29 -20.31 -14.22 27.75
C SER A 29 -19.16 -13.27 27.37
N ILE A 30 -19.42 -12.30 26.48
CA ILE A 30 -18.46 -11.25 26.09
C ILE A 30 -18.38 -10.20 27.19
N LEU A 31 -19.53 -9.68 27.66
CA LEU A 31 -19.61 -8.70 28.75
C LEU A 31 -18.89 -9.17 30.02
N LEU A 32 -18.99 -10.47 30.33
CA LEU A 32 -18.28 -11.08 31.45
C LEU A 32 -16.78 -11.28 31.20
N ALA A 33 -16.37 -11.47 29.94
CA ALA A 33 -14.96 -11.69 29.60
C ALA A 33 -14.17 -10.37 29.44
N GLU A 34 -14.85 -9.29 29.08
CA GLU A 34 -14.29 -7.95 28.94
C GLU A 34 -13.89 -7.36 30.30
N SER A 35 -14.57 -7.74 31.39
CA SER A 35 -14.23 -7.36 32.76
C SER A 35 -13.04 -8.15 33.34
N GLU A 36 -12.80 -9.39 32.89
CA GLU A 36 -11.75 -10.27 33.45
C GLU A 36 -10.38 -10.14 32.75
N ASN A 37 -10.30 -9.71 31.48
CA ASN A 37 -9.10 -9.86 30.66
C ASN A 37 -8.51 -8.55 30.10
N LYS A 38 -8.03 -7.68 31.00
CA LYS A 38 -7.23 -6.49 30.66
C LYS A 38 -5.73 -6.75 30.42
N LYS A 39 -5.24 -7.99 30.54
CA LYS A 39 -3.80 -8.35 30.63
C LYS A 39 -3.22 -9.20 29.48
N LEU A 40 -3.79 -9.13 28.28
CA LEU A 40 -3.16 -9.74 27.10
C LEU A 40 -2.57 -8.62 26.24
N GLU A 41 -1.32 -8.26 26.52
CA GLU A 41 -0.54 -7.36 25.68
C GLU A 41 -0.35 -7.99 24.30
N LEU A 42 -0.71 -7.22 23.28
CA LEU A 42 -0.57 -7.61 21.89
C LEU A 42 0.76 -7.07 21.37
N GLN A 43 1.74 -7.94 21.24
CA GLN A 43 2.85 -7.70 20.31
C GLN A 43 2.40 -8.16 18.93
N ILE A 44 1.87 -7.21 18.16
CA ILE A 44 1.79 -7.40 16.71
C ILE A 44 3.22 -7.24 16.22
N GLU A 45 3.84 -8.36 15.82
CA GLU A 45 5.04 -8.29 14.99
C GLU A 45 4.71 -7.36 13.83
N ALA A 46 5.49 -6.28 13.70
CA ALA A 46 5.33 -5.25 12.68
C ALA A 46 4.98 -5.93 11.35
N PRO A 47 3.99 -5.41 10.59
CA PRO A 47 3.46 -6.09 9.42
C PRO A 47 4.63 -6.53 8.54
N GLU A 48 4.89 -7.84 8.52
CA GLU A 48 5.88 -8.42 7.61
C GLU A 48 5.59 -7.82 6.26
N LYS A 49 6.62 -7.24 5.65
CA LYS A 49 6.58 -6.52 4.38
C LYS A 49 5.86 -7.40 3.35
N LEU A 50 4.54 -7.27 3.25
CA LEU A 50 3.67 -8.12 2.44
C LEU A 50 3.99 -8.06 0.94
N PHE A 51 4.82 -7.08 0.60
CA PHE A 51 5.41 -6.86 -0.70
C PHE A 51 6.91 -6.55 -0.55
N GLU A 52 7.69 -7.42 0.10
CA GLU A 52 9.13 -7.46 -0.21
C GLU A 52 9.24 -7.59 -1.74
N THR A 53 9.90 -6.60 -2.33
CA THR A 53 10.18 -6.57 -3.76
C THR A 53 11.01 -7.80 -4.07
N THR A 54 10.34 -8.84 -4.56
CA THR A 54 11.04 -9.97 -5.15
C THR A 54 11.92 -9.42 -6.28
N LYS A 55 13.12 -9.99 -6.46
CA LYS A 55 14.13 -9.57 -7.46
C LYS A 55 13.67 -9.77 -8.92
N PHE A 56 12.39 -9.61 -9.25
CA PHE A 56 11.90 -9.71 -10.61
C PHE A 56 12.07 -8.37 -11.33
N LYS A 57 12.56 -8.43 -12.57
CA LYS A 57 12.49 -7.30 -13.50
C LYS A 57 11.03 -7.13 -13.90
N TYR A 58 10.34 -6.21 -13.24
CA TYR A 58 8.94 -5.98 -13.52
C TYR A 58 8.75 -5.10 -14.76
N ASN A 59 7.80 -5.47 -15.62
CA ASN A 59 7.40 -4.68 -16.78
C ASN A 59 5.90 -4.37 -16.68
N SER A 60 5.56 -3.10 -16.50
CA SER A 60 4.17 -2.63 -16.27
C SER A 60 3.21 -2.99 -17.41
N TYR A 61 3.72 -3.17 -18.63
CA TYR A 61 2.91 -3.56 -19.80
C TYR A 61 2.39 -5.00 -19.74
N LEU A 62 2.93 -5.85 -18.86
CA LEU A 62 2.53 -7.27 -18.78
C LEU A 62 1.13 -7.47 -18.20
N ILE A 63 0.69 -6.62 -17.28
CA ILE A 63 -0.68 -6.70 -16.73
C ILE A 63 -1.69 -6.47 -17.86
N LEU A 64 -1.48 -5.42 -18.64
CA LEU A 64 -2.33 -5.12 -19.80
C LEU A 64 -2.29 -6.26 -20.83
N PHE A 65 -1.10 -6.79 -21.12
CA PHE A 65 -0.94 -7.95 -21.99
C PHE A 65 -1.76 -9.16 -21.51
N HIS A 66 -1.71 -9.48 -20.21
CA HIS A 66 -2.47 -10.60 -19.65
C HIS A 66 -3.99 -10.40 -19.72
N ILE A 67 -4.47 -9.17 -19.48
CA ILE A 67 -5.90 -8.83 -19.61
C ILE A 67 -6.36 -8.99 -21.06
N VAL A 68 -5.61 -8.41 -22.00
CA VAL A 68 -5.93 -8.50 -23.44
C VAL A 68 -5.87 -9.95 -23.93
N ALA A 69 -4.84 -10.70 -23.55
CA ALA A 69 -4.69 -12.10 -23.91
C ALA A 69 -5.84 -12.96 -23.35
N LEU A 70 -6.30 -12.71 -22.13
CA LEU A 70 -7.46 -13.41 -21.56
C LEU A 70 -8.72 -13.12 -22.37
N ILE A 71 -9.01 -11.85 -22.66
CA ILE A 71 -10.18 -11.46 -23.46
C ILE A 71 -10.13 -12.13 -24.84
N LEU A 72 -8.98 -12.10 -25.50
CA LEU A 72 -8.79 -12.72 -26.81
C LEU A 72 -9.02 -14.24 -26.75
N ILE A 73 -8.44 -14.94 -25.78
CA ILE A 73 -8.58 -16.39 -25.66
C ILE A 73 -10.01 -16.79 -25.32
N LEU A 74 -10.70 -16.03 -24.46
CA LEU A 74 -12.11 -16.25 -24.14
C LEU A 74 -13.01 -16.04 -25.36
N PHE A 75 -12.71 -15.02 -26.18
CA PHE A 75 -13.42 -14.76 -27.42
C PHE A 75 -13.17 -15.86 -28.47
N LEU A 76 -11.93 -16.33 -28.60
CA LEU A 76 -11.57 -17.41 -29.51
C LEU A 76 -12.25 -18.75 -29.12
N LEU A 77 -12.39 -19.04 -27.83
CA LEU A 77 -13.09 -20.24 -27.33
C LEU A 77 -14.58 -20.29 -27.75
N GLU A 78 -15.19 -19.11 -27.92
CA GLU A 78 -16.59 -18.98 -28.32
C GLU A 78 -16.76 -19.16 -29.84
N ILE A 79 -15.90 -18.54 -30.65
CA ILE A 79 -16.05 -18.48 -32.11
C ILE A 79 -15.46 -19.71 -32.81
N TYR A 80 -14.29 -20.16 -32.37
CA TYR A 80 -13.55 -21.22 -33.06
C TYR A 80 -13.80 -22.59 -32.44
N PRO A 81 -13.65 -23.67 -33.23
CA PRO A 81 -13.68 -25.01 -32.70
C PRO A 81 -12.47 -25.25 -31.78
N ILE A 82 -12.68 -26.05 -30.74
CA ILE A 82 -11.75 -26.12 -29.60
C ILE A 82 -10.34 -26.59 -29.97
N TYR A 83 -10.18 -27.42 -30.99
CA TYR A 83 -8.88 -27.96 -31.39
C TYR A 83 -7.91 -26.86 -31.86
N ILE A 84 -8.40 -25.82 -32.54
CA ILE A 84 -7.57 -24.66 -32.94
C ILE A 84 -7.18 -23.87 -31.69
N VAL A 85 -8.14 -23.63 -30.81
CA VAL A 85 -7.94 -22.80 -29.62
C VAL A 85 -7.01 -23.46 -28.61
N LEU A 86 -7.03 -24.79 -28.52
CA LEU A 86 -6.15 -25.59 -27.65
C LEU A 86 -4.67 -25.34 -27.95
N VAL A 87 -4.29 -25.09 -29.21
CA VAL A 87 -2.90 -24.77 -29.57
C VAL A 87 -2.48 -23.43 -28.97
N PHE A 88 -3.30 -22.39 -29.14
CA PHE A 88 -3.03 -21.06 -28.57
C PHE A 88 -3.05 -21.07 -27.04
N VAL A 89 -4.01 -21.78 -26.44
CA VAL A 89 -4.09 -21.98 -24.99
C VAL A 89 -2.85 -22.71 -24.48
N GLY A 90 -2.40 -23.76 -25.16
CA GLY A 90 -1.21 -24.53 -24.78
C GLY A 90 0.06 -23.69 -24.80
N LEU A 91 0.29 -22.92 -25.87
CA LEU A 91 1.43 -22.01 -25.97
C LEU A 91 1.42 -20.95 -24.85
N TYR A 92 0.26 -20.34 -24.62
CA TYR A 92 0.13 -19.31 -23.60
C TYR A 92 0.23 -19.88 -22.18
N MET A 93 -0.36 -21.04 -21.91
CA MET A 93 -0.19 -21.75 -20.64
C MET A 93 1.26 -22.15 -20.40
N GLY A 94 1.98 -22.58 -21.43
CA GLY A 94 3.43 -22.83 -21.37
C GLY A 94 4.21 -21.58 -20.94
N TYR A 95 3.90 -20.43 -21.55
CA TYR A 95 4.47 -19.14 -21.14
C TYR A 95 4.15 -18.80 -19.67
N LEU A 96 2.90 -18.99 -19.24
CA LEU A 96 2.50 -18.74 -17.86
C LEU A 96 3.21 -19.66 -16.86
N LEU A 97 3.38 -20.94 -17.18
CA LEU A 97 4.09 -21.90 -16.33
C LEU A 97 5.58 -21.61 -16.25
N TYR A 98 6.22 -21.24 -17.37
CA TYR A 98 7.62 -20.85 -17.39
C TYR A 98 7.88 -19.61 -16.52
N ARG A 99 7.03 -18.58 -16.63
CA ARG A 99 7.23 -17.30 -15.95
C ARG A 99 6.72 -17.27 -14.50
N TYR A 100 5.58 -17.90 -14.23
CA TYR A 100 4.87 -17.84 -12.95
C TYR A 100 4.69 -19.21 -12.27
N GLY A 101 5.49 -20.21 -12.65
CA GLY A 101 5.32 -21.61 -12.24
C GLY A 101 5.17 -21.80 -10.73
N HIS A 102 5.90 -21.02 -9.91
CA HIS A 102 5.79 -21.09 -8.45
C HIS A 102 4.37 -20.72 -7.95
N SER A 103 3.71 -19.74 -8.56
CA SER A 103 2.38 -19.25 -8.17
C SER A 103 1.25 -20.10 -8.73
N LEU A 104 1.51 -20.89 -9.79
CA LEU A 104 0.53 -21.79 -10.40
C LEU A 104 0.43 -23.17 -9.69
N ARG A 105 1.20 -23.40 -8.61
CA ARG A 105 1.15 -24.62 -7.78
C ARG A 105 -0.26 -25.02 -7.28
N ARG A 106 -1.18 -24.07 -7.21
CA ARG A 106 -2.60 -24.37 -6.90
C ARG A 106 -3.28 -25.27 -7.94
N LEU A 107 -2.84 -25.21 -9.21
CA LEU A 107 -3.29 -26.14 -10.25
C LEU A 107 -2.75 -27.55 -10.02
N SER A 108 -1.76 -27.74 -9.17
CA SER A 108 -1.23 -29.06 -8.79
C SER A 108 -2.01 -29.71 -7.64
N LYS A 109 -2.97 -29.01 -7.01
CA LYS A 109 -3.77 -29.57 -5.92
C LYS A 109 -4.81 -30.57 -6.46
N PRO A 110 -4.93 -31.78 -5.90
CA PRO A 110 -5.83 -32.82 -6.43
C PRO A 110 -7.30 -32.42 -6.35
N ILE A 111 -7.69 -31.67 -5.32
CA ILE A 111 -9.08 -31.23 -5.13
C ILE A 111 -9.59 -30.34 -6.28
N PHE A 112 -8.71 -29.56 -6.91
CA PHE A 112 -9.05 -28.72 -8.06
C PHE A 112 -9.44 -29.59 -9.27
N TRP A 113 -8.69 -30.66 -9.53
CA TRP A 113 -8.97 -31.57 -10.65
C TRP A 113 -10.22 -32.41 -10.43
N VAL A 114 -10.51 -32.80 -9.19
CA VAL A 114 -11.76 -33.51 -8.85
C VAL A 114 -12.97 -32.66 -9.22
N GLN A 115 -12.96 -31.35 -8.92
CA GLN A 115 -14.05 -30.44 -9.29
C GLN A 115 -14.22 -30.34 -10.81
N LEU A 116 -13.13 -30.23 -11.57
CA LEU A 116 -13.19 -30.19 -13.03
C LEU A 116 -13.70 -31.51 -13.63
N LEU A 117 -13.32 -32.63 -13.04
CA LEU A 117 -13.76 -33.96 -13.47
C LEU A 117 -15.25 -34.17 -13.22
N ILE A 118 -15.79 -33.68 -12.10
CA ILE A 118 -17.24 -33.68 -11.83
C ILE A 118 -17.98 -32.89 -12.92
N ILE A 119 -17.48 -31.71 -13.29
CA ILE A 119 -18.09 -30.89 -14.35
C ILE A 119 -18.08 -31.63 -15.70
N LEU A 120 -16.97 -32.32 -16.02
CA LEU A 120 -16.88 -33.12 -17.24
C LEU A 120 -17.91 -34.25 -17.27
N ILE A 121 -18.06 -34.97 -16.16
CA ILE A 121 -19.03 -36.06 -16.01
C ILE A 121 -20.46 -35.51 -16.15
N LEU A 122 -20.78 -34.41 -15.48
CA LEU A 122 -22.11 -33.79 -15.58
C LEU A 122 -22.41 -33.38 -17.02
N SER A 123 -21.46 -32.74 -17.71
CA SER A 123 -21.61 -32.35 -19.11
C SER A 123 -21.84 -33.56 -20.04
N PHE A 124 -21.17 -34.68 -19.77
CA PHE A 124 -21.35 -35.93 -20.53
C PHE A 124 -22.72 -36.60 -20.27
N VAL A 125 -23.21 -36.56 -19.04
CA VAL A 125 -24.46 -37.21 -18.63
C VAL A 125 -25.70 -36.40 -19.05
N PHE A 126 -25.64 -35.07 -18.96
CA PHE A 126 -26.80 -34.21 -19.21
C PHE A 126 -27.05 -33.92 -20.70
N TRP A 127 -26.05 -34.09 -21.57
CA TRP A 127 -26.22 -33.80 -23.00
C TRP A 127 -26.70 -35.02 -23.78
N SER A 128 -27.63 -34.80 -24.72
CA SER A 128 -28.22 -35.87 -25.54
C SER A 128 -27.19 -36.52 -26.48
N ASP A 129 -26.36 -35.70 -27.11
CA ASP A 129 -25.18 -36.17 -27.84
C ASP A 129 -23.96 -36.16 -26.92
N ARG A 130 -23.47 -37.35 -26.59
CA ARG A 130 -22.31 -37.57 -25.72
C ARG A 130 -21.04 -36.90 -26.25
N PHE A 131 -20.85 -36.87 -27.58
CA PHE A 131 -19.65 -36.26 -28.18
C PHE A 131 -19.70 -34.74 -28.05
N GLN A 132 -20.87 -34.13 -28.29
CA GLN A 132 -21.09 -32.71 -28.05
C GLN A 132 -20.97 -32.36 -26.55
N GLY A 133 -21.57 -33.17 -25.67
CA GLY A 133 -21.48 -32.98 -24.22
C GLY A 133 -20.05 -33.01 -23.72
N LEU A 134 -19.21 -33.91 -24.24
CA LEU A 134 -17.77 -33.92 -23.94
C LEU A 134 -17.06 -32.67 -24.47
N MET A 135 -17.34 -32.27 -25.71
CA MET A 135 -16.72 -31.09 -26.32
C MET A 135 -17.04 -29.80 -25.55
N ILE A 136 -18.29 -29.65 -25.11
CA ILE A 136 -18.75 -28.53 -24.28
C ILE A 136 -18.07 -28.59 -22.91
N GLY A 137 -17.97 -29.78 -22.30
CA GLY A 137 -17.25 -29.99 -21.04
C GLY A 137 -15.78 -29.55 -21.11
N ILE A 138 -15.07 -29.96 -22.17
CA ILE A 138 -13.68 -29.57 -22.39
C ILE A 138 -13.56 -28.05 -22.63
N LYS A 139 -14.49 -27.44 -23.38
CA LYS A 139 -14.56 -25.96 -23.54
C LYS A 139 -14.69 -25.24 -22.20
N MET A 140 -15.60 -25.69 -21.34
CA MET A 140 -15.81 -25.11 -20.01
C MET A 140 -14.58 -25.25 -19.12
N ILE A 141 -13.94 -26.42 -19.10
CA ILE A 141 -12.73 -26.66 -18.31
C ILE A 141 -11.57 -25.80 -18.80
N THR A 142 -11.37 -25.72 -20.12
CA THR A 142 -10.32 -24.90 -20.73
C THR A 142 -10.50 -23.43 -20.35
N ARG A 143 -11.73 -22.93 -20.42
CA ARG A 143 -12.09 -21.57 -19.99
C ARG A 143 -11.73 -21.33 -18.53
N ALA A 144 -12.12 -22.24 -17.64
CA ALA A 144 -11.88 -22.12 -16.21
C ALA A 144 -10.39 -22.12 -15.87
N ILE A 145 -9.60 -23.05 -16.44
CA ILE A 145 -8.16 -23.14 -16.23
C ILE A 145 -7.46 -21.86 -16.69
N MET A 146 -7.84 -21.33 -17.85
CA MET A 146 -7.28 -20.09 -18.39
C MET A 146 -7.57 -18.88 -17.49
N VAL A 147 -8.82 -18.69 -17.11
CA VAL A 147 -9.25 -17.60 -16.21
C VAL A 147 -8.48 -17.65 -14.91
N VAL A 148 -8.48 -18.82 -14.26
CA VAL A 148 -7.75 -19.03 -13.01
C VAL A 148 -6.28 -18.65 -13.23
N SER A 149 -5.59 -19.27 -14.18
CA SER A 149 -4.16 -19.07 -14.44
C SER A 149 -3.78 -17.61 -14.68
N VAL A 150 -4.53 -16.90 -15.54
CA VAL A 150 -4.30 -15.48 -15.82
C VAL A 150 -4.51 -14.62 -14.59
N PHE A 151 -5.56 -14.84 -13.81
CA PHE A 151 -5.78 -14.07 -12.60
C PHE A 151 -4.61 -14.21 -11.62
N THR A 152 -3.97 -15.38 -11.52
CA THR A 152 -2.76 -15.49 -10.69
C THR A 152 -1.57 -14.78 -11.28
N ALA A 153 -1.37 -14.83 -12.59
CA ALA A 153 -0.31 -14.06 -13.23
C ALA A 153 -0.49 -12.55 -12.95
N ILE A 154 -1.72 -12.05 -13.08
CA ILE A 154 -2.09 -10.67 -12.75
C ILE A 154 -1.85 -10.39 -11.26
N SER A 155 -2.26 -11.27 -10.34
CA SER A 155 -2.03 -11.09 -8.89
C SER A 155 -0.54 -11.01 -8.54
N VAL A 156 0.33 -11.71 -9.27
CA VAL A 156 1.79 -11.63 -9.08
C VAL A 156 2.32 -10.31 -9.62
N GLU A 157 1.92 -9.91 -10.83
CA GLU A 157 2.38 -8.66 -11.45
C GLU A 157 1.81 -7.40 -10.77
N LEU A 158 0.65 -7.49 -10.09
CA LEU A 158 0.12 -6.41 -9.25
C LEU A 158 1.02 -6.09 -8.04
N LYS A 159 1.92 -6.99 -7.65
CA LYS A 159 2.93 -6.75 -6.61
C LYS A 159 4.09 -5.85 -7.08
N ASN A 160 4.09 -5.44 -8.36
CA ASN A 160 5.14 -4.63 -8.95
C ASN A 160 5.22 -3.21 -8.31
N PRO A 161 6.43 -2.74 -7.92
CA PRO A 161 6.65 -1.40 -7.37
C PRO A 161 6.22 -0.25 -8.29
N VAL A 162 6.17 -0.45 -9.62
CA VAL A 162 5.66 0.55 -10.56
C VAL A 162 4.15 0.76 -10.39
N VAL A 163 3.39 -0.33 -10.23
CA VAL A 163 1.93 -0.25 -9.97
C VAL A 163 1.67 0.43 -8.63
N LYS A 164 2.51 0.15 -7.62
CA LYS A 164 2.54 0.89 -6.36
C LYS A 164 2.72 2.38 -6.62
N SER A 165 3.79 2.82 -7.30
CA SER A 165 4.03 4.25 -7.56
C SER A 165 2.88 4.95 -8.32
N LEU A 166 2.20 4.24 -9.22
CA LEU A 166 1.04 4.75 -9.97
C LEU A 166 -0.21 4.90 -9.08
N MET A 167 -0.46 3.95 -8.18
CA MET A 167 -1.55 4.03 -7.19
C MET A 167 -1.33 5.20 -6.22
N TYR A 168 -0.08 5.42 -5.79
CA TYR A 168 0.28 6.54 -4.92
C TYR A 168 0.07 7.91 -5.60
N ARG A 169 0.39 8.02 -6.89
CA ARG A 169 0.19 9.27 -7.65
C ARG A 169 -1.25 9.68 -7.88
N LYS A 170 -2.17 8.72 -7.95
CA LYS A 170 -3.60 8.98 -8.23
C LYS A 170 -4.48 9.05 -6.98
N GLY A 171 -3.90 9.19 -5.78
CA GLY A 171 -4.66 9.31 -4.54
C GLY A 171 -5.21 7.98 -4.00
N PHE A 172 -4.76 6.83 -4.52
CA PHE A 172 -5.14 5.50 -4.01
C PHE A 172 -4.16 4.95 -2.95
N SER A 173 -3.32 5.82 -2.36
CA SER A 173 -2.39 5.45 -1.28
C SER A 173 -3.13 4.81 -0.10
N GLY A 174 -4.30 5.33 0.28
CA GLY A 174 -5.14 4.78 1.35
C GLY A 174 -5.66 3.37 1.09
N LEU A 175 -5.99 3.03 -0.17
CA LEU A 175 -6.37 1.66 -0.53
C LEU A 175 -5.19 0.70 -0.38
N TYR A 176 -4.00 1.11 -0.84
CA TYR A 176 -2.80 0.27 -0.77
C TYR A 176 -2.40 -0.02 0.69
N SER A 177 -2.39 1.00 1.55
CA SER A 177 -2.07 0.83 2.97
C SER A 177 -3.09 -0.05 3.69
N THR A 178 -4.39 0.18 3.43
CA THR A 178 -5.48 -0.59 4.03
C THR A 178 -5.44 -2.06 3.57
N LEU A 179 -5.09 -2.33 2.32
CA LEU A 179 -4.93 -3.70 1.82
C LEU A 179 -3.76 -4.41 2.53
N GLY A 180 -2.66 -3.69 2.79
CA GLY A 180 -1.52 -4.18 3.57
C GLY A 180 -1.90 -4.52 5.02
N LEU A 181 -2.61 -3.62 5.70
CA LEU A 181 -3.10 -3.86 7.07
C LEU A 181 -4.09 -5.02 7.12
N ALA A 182 -5.05 -5.08 6.20
CA ALA A 182 -6.02 -6.17 6.15
C ALA A 182 -5.36 -7.52 5.92
N SER A 183 -4.34 -7.58 5.04
CA SER A 183 -3.62 -8.81 4.77
C SER A 183 -2.68 -9.23 5.90
N SER A 184 -2.15 -8.31 6.72
CA SER A 184 -1.36 -8.65 7.91
C SER A 184 -2.24 -9.15 9.08
N ALA A 185 -3.49 -8.68 9.19
CA ALA A 185 -4.44 -9.19 10.18
C ALA A 185 -4.79 -10.66 9.96
N VAL A 186 -4.84 -11.15 8.71
CA VAL A 186 -5.33 -12.51 8.40
C VAL A 186 -4.49 -13.61 9.05
N PRO A 187 -3.15 -13.68 8.88
CA PRO A 187 -2.32 -14.68 9.55
C PRO A 187 -2.41 -14.61 11.07
N PHE A 188 -2.47 -13.40 11.64
CA PHE A 188 -2.63 -13.17 13.07
C PHE A 188 -3.97 -13.74 13.57
N LEU A 189 -5.06 -13.45 12.87
CA LEU A 189 -6.39 -13.98 13.18
C LEU A 189 -6.39 -15.50 13.10
N ILE A 190 -5.78 -16.10 12.08
CA ILE A 190 -5.68 -17.57 11.96
C ILE A 190 -4.88 -18.16 13.13
N LYS A 191 -3.71 -17.60 13.47
CA LYS A 191 -2.86 -18.07 14.57
C LYS A 191 -3.60 -18.00 15.92
N ASN A 192 -4.33 -16.92 16.17
CA ASN A 192 -4.99 -16.71 17.46
C ASN A 192 -6.38 -17.34 17.55
N ILE A 193 -7.11 -17.47 16.46
CA ILE A 193 -8.46 -18.06 16.44
C ILE A 193 -8.39 -19.57 16.19
N ALA A 194 -7.59 -20.03 15.23
CA ALA A 194 -7.61 -21.43 14.78
C ALA A 194 -6.74 -22.37 15.62
N ASN A 195 -5.70 -21.88 16.31
CA ASN A 195 -4.76 -22.72 17.06
C ASN A 195 -5.26 -23.16 18.45
N SER A 196 -6.57 -23.05 18.71
CA SER A 196 -7.21 -23.68 19.85
C SER A 196 -7.49 -25.14 19.45
N SER A 197 -6.76 -26.10 20.00
CA SER A 197 -6.90 -27.53 19.68
C SER A 197 -8.31 -28.12 19.93
N ASN A 198 -9.23 -27.36 20.55
CA ASN A 198 -10.64 -27.70 20.77
C ASN A 198 -11.65 -26.85 19.96
N THR A 199 -11.21 -26.20 18.88
CA THR A 199 -12.02 -25.26 18.05
C THR A 199 -13.25 -25.92 17.42
N TYR A 200 -13.18 -27.20 17.06
CA TYR A 200 -14.29 -27.93 16.44
C TYR A 200 -15.50 -28.10 17.37
N TYR A 201 -15.28 -28.15 18.70
CA TYR A 201 -16.32 -28.51 19.67
C TYR A 201 -17.07 -27.32 20.27
N ASN A 202 -16.63 -26.08 20.07
CA ASN A 202 -17.23 -24.89 20.70
C ASN A 202 -17.25 -23.65 19.78
N PRO A 203 -18.15 -23.59 18.78
CA PRO A 203 -18.23 -22.46 17.84
C PRO A 203 -18.51 -21.12 18.52
N ILE A 204 -19.25 -21.10 19.63
CA ILE A 204 -19.55 -19.89 20.41
C ILE A 204 -18.26 -19.27 21.01
N LYS A 205 -17.33 -20.11 21.47
CA LYS A 205 -16.04 -19.65 22.05
C LYS A 205 -15.15 -19.00 20.99
N VAL A 206 -15.20 -19.50 19.76
CA VAL A 206 -14.48 -18.96 18.59
C VAL A 206 -15.02 -17.59 18.22
N LEU A 207 -16.36 -17.44 18.14
CA LEU A 207 -17.02 -16.17 17.87
C LEU A 207 -16.69 -15.13 18.95
N ARG A 208 -16.74 -15.52 20.23
CA ARG A 208 -16.35 -14.66 21.35
C ARG A 208 -14.92 -14.14 21.21
N LYS A 209 -13.97 -15.04 20.93
CA LYS A 209 -12.55 -14.69 20.76
C LYS A 209 -12.34 -13.77 19.55
N SER A 210 -13.06 -14.02 18.45
CA SER A 210 -12.98 -13.20 17.23
C SER A 210 -13.47 -11.78 17.47
N ILE A 211 -14.59 -11.62 18.18
CA ILE A 211 -15.14 -10.29 18.53
C ILE A 211 -14.17 -9.55 19.46
N LEU A 212 -13.70 -10.18 20.53
CA LEU A 212 -12.73 -9.57 21.47
C LEU A 212 -11.40 -9.20 20.79
N LEU A 213 -10.92 -10.00 19.85
CA LEU A 213 -9.71 -9.70 19.09
C LEU A 213 -9.93 -8.58 18.05
N SER A 214 -11.13 -8.46 17.48
CA SER A 214 -11.42 -7.47 16.44
C SER A 214 -11.30 -6.03 16.95
N ASP A 215 -11.78 -5.76 18.16
CA ASP A 215 -11.65 -4.44 18.78
C ASP A 215 -10.19 -4.08 19.03
N ARG A 216 -9.39 -5.01 19.56
CA ARG A 216 -7.96 -4.78 19.78
C ARG A 216 -7.16 -4.65 18.49
N LEU A 217 -7.51 -5.42 17.46
CA LEU A 217 -6.92 -5.28 16.13
C LEU A 217 -7.23 -3.91 15.54
N LEU A 218 -8.47 -3.44 15.68
CA LEU A 218 -8.86 -2.10 15.25
C LEU A 218 -8.04 -1.02 15.98
N GLN A 219 -7.94 -1.10 17.32
CA GLN A 219 -7.13 -0.18 18.11
C GLN A 219 -5.66 -0.19 17.68
N SER A 220 -5.12 -1.38 17.39
CA SER A 220 -3.76 -1.50 16.89
C SER A 220 -3.58 -0.86 15.51
N PHE A 221 -4.55 -0.98 14.60
CA PHE A 221 -4.49 -0.32 13.29
C PHE A 221 -4.62 1.19 13.39
N ILE A 222 -5.48 1.69 14.29
CA ILE A 222 -5.58 3.12 14.57
C ILE A 222 -4.24 3.64 15.11
N HIS A 223 -3.63 2.92 16.06
CA HIS A 223 -2.34 3.29 16.62
C HIS A 223 -1.21 3.24 15.57
N HIS A 224 -1.14 2.20 14.74
CA HIS A 224 -0.16 2.13 13.64
C HIS A 224 -0.41 3.20 12.57
N SER A 225 -1.66 3.54 12.26
CA SER A 225 -1.98 4.60 11.32
C SER A 225 -1.63 5.99 11.84
N ASN A 226 -1.68 6.19 13.17
CA ASN A 226 -1.33 7.47 13.79
C ASN A 226 0.17 7.60 14.08
N ASN A 227 0.89 6.49 14.28
CA ASN A 227 2.34 6.50 14.50
C ASN A 227 3.16 6.45 13.20
N GLU A 228 2.54 6.21 12.04
CA GLU A 228 3.25 6.29 10.76
C GLU A 228 3.36 7.76 10.31
N ASN A 229 4.56 8.31 10.41
CA ASN A 229 4.94 9.65 9.93
C ASN A 229 4.31 9.93 8.56
N LYS A 230 3.58 11.02 8.40
CA LYS A 230 3.10 11.42 7.09
C LYS A 230 4.20 12.16 6.35
N LEU A 231 4.57 11.71 5.14
CA LEU A 231 5.44 12.47 4.25
C LEU A 231 4.61 13.19 3.18
N THR A 232 4.57 14.51 3.21
CA THR A 232 3.95 15.34 2.18
C THR A 232 5.01 15.97 1.29
N ILE A 233 5.02 15.65 0.01
CA ILE A 233 5.94 16.24 -0.98
C ILE A 233 5.20 17.32 -1.77
N ILE A 234 5.67 18.55 -1.66
CA ILE A 234 5.18 19.70 -2.41
C ILE A 234 6.05 19.84 -3.66
N SER A 235 5.46 19.59 -4.83
CA SER A 235 6.17 19.58 -6.11
C SER A 235 5.61 20.57 -7.12
N GLY A 236 6.48 21.09 -7.97
CA GLY A 236 6.16 22.13 -8.95
C GLY A 236 7.42 22.69 -9.59
N ASP A 237 7.25 23.50 -10.63
CA ASP A 237 8.37 24.08 -11.38
C ASP A 237 9.15 25.14 -10.59
N VAL A 238 10.36 25.48 -11.04
CA VAL A 238 11.18 26.51 -10.38
C VAL A 238 10.41 27.83 -10.39
N ARG A 239 10.35 28.52 -9.24
CA ARG A 239 9.58 29.76 -9.04
C ARG A 239 8.05 29.62 -9.15
N SER A 240 7.48 28.42 -9.01
CA SER A 240 6.01 28.21 -8.99
C SER A 240 5.29 28.60 -7.69
N GLY A 241 5.94 29.31 -6.75
CA GLY A 241 5.31 29.73 -5.49
C GLY A 241 5.27 28.67 -4.37
N LYS A 242 5.98 27.54 -4.50
CA LYS A 242 6.04 26.47 -3.47
C LYS A 242 6.38 26.97 -2.07
N THR A 243 7.44 27.77 -1.94
CA THR A 243 7.86 28.36 -0.67
C THR A 243 6.77 29.27 -0.07
N THR A 244 6.02 30.00 -0.91
CA THR A 244 4.88 30.83 -0.48
C THR A 244 3.72 29.97 0.02
N TYR A 245 3.38 28.91 -0.71
CA TYR A 245 2.37 27.94 -0.28
C TYR A 245 2.74 27.29 1.06
N LEU A 246 4.00 26.88 1.21
CA LEU A 246 4.52 26.29 2.44
C LEU A 246 4.40 27.24 3.64
N LYS A 247 4.77 28.52 3.48
CA LYS A 247 4.59 29.55 4.52
C LYS A 247 3.12 29.72 4.91
N ASN A 248 2.22 29.77 3.93
CA ASN A 248 0.78 29.87 4.19
C ASN A 248 0.25 28.63 4.92
N LEU A 249 0.74 27.45 4.59
CA LEU A 249 0.40 26.20 5.26
C LEU A 249 0.86 26.23 6.73
N ILE A 250 2.12 26.59 6.99
CA ILE A 250 2.67 26.72 8.35
C ILE A 250 1.80 27.66 9.19
N ASN A 251 1.45 28.82 8.65
CA ASN A 251 0.62 29.79 9.36
C ASN A 251 -0.77 29.24 9.69
N LYS A 252 -1.41 28.54 8.75
CA LYS A 252 -2.72 27.90 8.98
C LYS A 252 -2.64 26.81 10.06
N VAL A 253 -1.59 25.99 10.05
CA VAL A 253 -1.41 24.93 11.05
C VAL A 253 -1.23 25.55 12.44
N LYS A 254 -0.34 26.55 12.58
CA LYS A 254 -0.13 27.26 13.85
C LYS A 254 -1.40 27.95 14.38
N LEU A 255 -2.27 28.44 13.48
CA LEU A 255 -3.55 29.06 13.86
C LEU A 255 -4.57 28.04 14.37
N ASN A 256 -4.60 26.84 13.77
CA ASN A 256 -5.57 25.80 14.13
C ASN A 256 -5.15 25.03 15.40
N ASP A 257 -3.85 24.83 15.59
CA ASP A 257 -3.29 24.16 16.76
C ASP A 257 -2.04 24.92 17.24
N PRO A 258 -2.19 25.85 18.21
CA PRO A 258 -1.06 26.63 18.72
C PRO A 258 -0.04 25.78 19.50
N GLY A 259 -0.41 24.57 19.92
CA GLY A 259 0.46 23.67 20.70
C GLY A 259 1.44 22.88 19.85
N ILE A 260 1.20 22.77 18.54
CA ILE A 260 2.03 21.99 17.63
C ILE A 260 3.35 22.70 17.35
N LYS A 261 4.47 21.99 17.54
CA LYS A 261 5.80 22.51 17.24
C LYS A 261 6.16 22.14 15.80
N ILE A 262 6.55 23.17 15.07
CA ILE A 262 6.95 23.07 13.67
C ILE A 262 8.38 23.57 13.57
N GLY A 263 9.26 22.74 13.01
CA GLY A 263 10.67 23.06 12.85
C GLY A 263 11.22 22.66 11.48
N GLY A 264 12.50 22.95 11.28
CA GLY A 264 13.22 22.66 10.05
C GLY A 264 13.64 23.94 9.34
N ILE A 265 13.83 23.86 8.02
CA ILE A 265 14.45 24.92 7.24
C ILE A 265 13.60 25.35 6.05
N ILE A 266 13.58 26.66 5.78
CA ILE A 266 12.98 27.26 4.59
C ILE A 266 14.06 27.98 3.77
N ALA A 267 14.21 27.63 2.50
CA ALA A 267 15.09 28.34 1.58
C ALA A 267 14.40 29.55 0.91
N HIS A 268 14.97 30.73 1.07
CA HIS A 268 14.59 31.95 0.38
C HIS A 268 15.55 32.26 -0.76
N GLY A 269 14.99 32.72 -1.87
CA GLY A 269 15.78 33.18 -3.00
C GLY A 269 16.35 34.56 -2.80
N ILE A 270 17.66 34.71 -3.01
CA ILE A 270 18.31 36.03 -3.11
C ILE A 270 18.32 36.43 -4.59
N ASP A 271 17.36 37.26 -5.00
CA ASP A 271 17.28 37.80 -6.36
C ASP A 271 17.78 39.26 -6.38
N LYS A 272 18.65 39.61 -7.34
CA LYS A 272 19.10 40.99 -7.60
C LYS A 272 19.05 41.25 -9.10
N ASN A 273 18.43 42.35 -9.51
CA ASN A 273 18.26 42.73 -10.93
C ASN A 273 17.64 41.61 -11.80
N GLY A 274 16.73 40.81 -11.23
CA GLY A 274 16.07 39.69 -11.93
C GLY A 274 16.88 38.38 -11.98
N GLU A 275 18.15 38.41 -11.55
CA GLU A 275 19.00 37.23 -11.47
C GLU A 275 19.06 36.65 -10.05
N ARG A 276 18.97 35.32 -9.94
CA ARG A 276 19.13 34.59 -8.67
C ARG A 276 20.61 34.50 -8.32
N LEU A 277 21.04 35.29 -7.34
CA LEU A 277 22.43 35.33 -6.86
C LEU A 277 22.75 34.21 -5.87
N GLY A 278 21.76 33.72 -5.14
CA GLY A 278 21.98 32.72 -4.11
C GLY A 278 20.71 32.31 -3.37
N PHE A 279 20.90 31.58 -2.28
CA PHE A 279 19.85 31.16 -1.37
C PHE A 279 20.25 31.42 0.07
N GLU A 280 19.29 31.93 0.83
CA GLU A 280 19.34 32.05 2.28
C GLU A 280 18.47 30.95 2.88
N ILE A 281 18.85 30.37 4.00
CA ILE A 281 17.99 29.46 4.76
C ILE A 281 17.57 30.11 6.07
N GLU A 282 16.33 29.86 6.46
CA GLU A 282 15.72 30.30 7.72
C GLU A 282 15.41 29.07 8.57
N ASP A 283 15.80 29.10 9.85
CA ASP A 283 15.30 28.15 10.85
C ASP A 283 13.89 28.57 11.28
N ILE A 284 12.92 27.68 11.11
CA ILE A 284 11.49 27.94 11.38
C ILE A 284 11.23 28.19 12.88
N MET A 285 12.03 27.62 13.76
CA MET A 285 11.83 27.73 15.21
C MET A 285 12.34 29.07 15.76
N SER A 286 13.55 29.47 15.36
CA SER A 286 14.17 30.72 15.83
C SER A 286 13.80 31.93 14.96
N GLY A 287 13.54 31.71 13.67
CA GLY A 287 13.42 32.77 12.66
C GLY A 287 14.77 33.30 12.17
N ASP A 288 15.89 32.77 12.67
CA ASP A 288 17.23 33.18 12.28
C ASP A 288 17.54 32.76 10.85
N LYS A 289 18.37 33.56 10.16
CA LYS A 289 18.69 33.37 8.75
C LYS A 289 20.18 33.41 8.48
N ILE A 290 20.62 32.61 7.51
CA ILE A 290 22.00 32.62 7.02
C ILE A 290 22.06 32.29 5.53
N VAL A 291 23.05 32.86 4.85
CA VAL A 291 23.34 32.51 3.45
C VAL A 291 23.79 31.05 3.37
N LEU A 292 23.05 30.23 2.62
CA LEU A 292 23.40 28.85 2.33
C LEU A 292 24.38 28.76 1.17
N CYS A 293 24.11 29.50 0.09
CA CYS A 293 24.96 29.54 -1.08
C CYS A 293 24.78 30.83 -1.87
N ASP A 294 25.83 31.22 -2.59
CA ASP A 294 25.82 32.34 -3.52
C ASP A 294 26.66 32.01 -4.76
N ASN A 295 26.86 33.00 -5.64
CA ASN A 295 27.66 32.86 -6.86
C ASN A 295 29.13 33.30 -6.67
N GLN A 296 29.56 33.58 -5.43
CA GLN A 296 30.89 34.07 -5.10
C GLN A 296 31.71 32.95 -4.42
N PRO A 297 32.79 32.46 -5.06
CA PRO A 297 33.58 31.39 -4.49
C PRO A 297 34.38 31.86 -3.27
N GLU A 298 34.28 31.13 -2.16
CA GLU A 298 35.19 31.24 -1.02
C GLU A 298 35.96 29.94 -0.79
N LYS A 299 37.06 30.05 -0.03
CA LYS A 299 37.94 28.91 0.25
C LYS A 299 37.21 27.91 1.16
N GLY A 300 37.00 26.70 0.63
CA GLY A 300 36.31 25.61 1.35
C GLY A 300 34.85 25.42 0.95
N ASP A 301 34.34 26.24 0.03
CA ASP A 301 32.97 26.10 -0.46
C ASP A 301 32.79 24.85 -1.33
N ILE A 302 31.60 24.26 -1.24
CA ILE A 302 31.20 23.15 -2.10
C ILE A 302 30.55 23.71 -3.36
N LYS A 303 31.22 23.55 -4.50
CA LYS A 303 30.68 24.00 -5.78
C LYS A 303 29.63 23.02 -6.30
N TYR A 304 28.42 23.52 -6.55
CA TYR A 304 27.38 22.77 -7.24
C TYR A 304 26.63 23.64 -8.27
N GLY A 305 26.75 23.26 -9.55
CA GLY A 305 26.25 24.09 -10.65
C GLY A 305 26.93 25.46 -10.67
N ARG A 306 26.13 26.52 -10.60
CA ARG A 306 26.62 27.91 -10.55
C ARG A 306 26.79 28.47 -9.13
N PHE A 307 26.45 27.69 -8.10
CA PHE A 307 26.46 28.15 -6.71
C PHE A 307 27.59 27.51 -5.92
N TYR A 308 28.08 28.25 -4.94
CA TYR A 308 29.10 27.87 -3.97
C TYR A 308 28.43 27.80 -2.60
N PHE A 309 28.32 26.60 -2.05
CA PHE A 309 27.66 26.36 -0.77
C PHE A 309 28.64 26.59 0.37
N LYS A 310 28.21 27.44 1.31
CA LYS A 310 29.01 27.88 2.45
C LYS A 310 28.93 26.84 3.56
N LYS A 311 30.07 26.49 4.15
CA LYS A 311 30.11 25.55 5.29
C LYS A 311 29.24 26.03 6.46
N ALA A 312 29.30 27.32 6.78
CA ALA A 312 28.48 27.91 7.85
C ALA A 312 26.96 27.74 7.59
N GLY A 313 26.54 27.81 6.33
CA GLY A 313 25.16 27.58 5.92
C GLY A 313 24.73 26.13 6.14
N PHE A 314 25.56 25.16 5.74
CA PHE A 314 25.29 23.75 6.05
C PHE A 314 25.25 23.48 7.55
N ASP A 315 26.25 23.94 8.30
CA ASP A 315 26.33 23.75 9.74
C ASP A 315 25.10 24.34 10.46
N PHE A 316 24.60 25.49 10.00
CA PHE A 316 23.36 26.08 10.49
C PHE A 316 22.14 25.21 10.16
N GLY A 317 22.00 24.78 8.90
CA GLY A 317 20.89 23.94 8.46
C GLY A 317 20.84 22.60 9.20
N HIS A 318 21.98 21.93 9.36
CA HIS A 318 22.07 20.68 10.14
C HIS A 318 21.62 20.88 11.59
N ARG A 319 22.05 21.96 12.26
CA ARG A 319 21.60 22.24 13.63
C ARG A 319 20.09 22.47 13.70
N ALA A 320 19.53 23.24 12.77
CA ALA A 320 18.08 23.50 12.71
C ALA A 320 17.28 22.21 12.46
N LEU A 321 17.76 21.36 11.53
CA LEU A 321 17.13 20.07 11.22
C LEU A 321 17.21 19.08 12.39
N GLN A 322 18.39 18.89 12.99
CA GLN A 322 18.55 17.99 14.14
C GLN A 322 17.66 18.42 15.31
N LYS A 323 17.60 19.72 15.61
CA LYS A 323 16.72 20.25 16.65
C LYS A 323 15.25 19.98 16.35
N ALA A 324 14.82 20.21 15.11
CA ALA A 324 13.45 19.94 14.70
C ALA A 324 13.08 18.46 14.76
N ILE A 325 14.01 17.57 14.38
CA ILE A 325 13.85 16.11 14.44
C ILE A 325 13.63 15.61 15.88
N ASP A 326 14.21 16.28 16.87
CA ASP A 326 14.11 15.88 18.28
C ASP A 326 12.97 16.57 19.04
N GLU A 327 12.61 17.80 18.67
CA GLU A 327 11.70 18.62 19.47
C GLU A 327 10.32 18.87 18.85
N CYS A 328 10.14 18.60 17.55
CA CYS A 328 8.93 18.98 16.81
C CYS A 328 8.08 17.77 16.38
N GLU A 329 6.79 18.02 16.19
CA GLU A 329 5.87 17.06 15.57
C GLU A 329 5.84 17.20 14.05
N ILE A 330 6.23 18.38 13.51
CA ILE A 330 6.32 18.64 12.08
C ILE A 330 7.72 19.11 11.68
N LEU A 331 8.34 18.41 10.73
CA LEU A 331 9.60 18.77 10.09
C LEU A 331 9.38 19.28 8.67
N ILE A 332 10.01 20.41 8.34
CA ILE A 332 9.94 21.03 7.03
C ILE A 332 11.33 21.16 6.40
N ILE A 333 11.44 20.78 5.13
CA ILE A 333 12.69 20.87 4.36
C ILE A 333 12.40 21.49 2.98
N ASP A 334 12.75 22.76 2.80
CA ASP A 334 12.75 23.47 1.51
C ASP A 334 14.19 23.80 1.10
N GLU A 335 14.82 23.20 0.08
CA GLU A 335 14.34 22.20 -0.88
C GLU A 335 15.22 20.93 -0.83
N ILE A 336 14.65 19.75 -1.09
CA ILE A 336 15.40 18.51 -1.37
C ILE A 336 15.76 18.47 -2.84
N GLY A 337 17.06 18.42 -3.13
CA GLY A 337 17.60 18.58 -4.46
C GLY A 337 18.57 17.47 -4.88
N PRO A 338 19.39 17.75 -5.90
CA PRO A 338 20.35 16.78 -6.42
C PRO A 338 21.50 16.43 -5.47
N LEU A 339 21.79 17.27 -4.46
CA LEU A 339 22.84 17.01 -3.48
C LEU A 339 22.40 15.87 -2.55
N GLU A 340 21.19 15.95 -2.04
CA GLU A 340 20.56 14.95 -1.16
C GLU A 340 20.45 13.61 -1.90
N LEU A 341 20.06 13.63 -3.18
CA LEU A 341 20.03 12.44 -4.04
C LEU A 341 21.41 11.78 -4.27
N LYS A 342 22.51 12.48 -3.96
CA LYS A 342 23.88 11.97 -4.04
C LYS A 342 24.47 11.61 -2.67
N GLY A 343 23.67 11.63 -1.61
CA GLY A 343 24.15 11.39 -0.25
C GLY A 343 24.86 12.60 0.37
N GLN A 344 24.60 13.82 -0.10
CA GLN A 344 25.20 15.06 0.39
C GLN A 344 24.12 16.04 0.87
N GLY A 345 24.52 17.23 1.34
CA GLY A 345 23.58 18.23 1.84
C GLY A 345 22.83 17.69 3.05
N TRP A 346 21.50 17.72 3.02
CA TRP A 346 20.65 17.29 4.15
C TRP A 346 20.45 15.78 4.27
N PHE A 347 21.16 14.97 3.49
CA PHE A 347 20.93 13.52 3.37
C PHE A 347 20.88 12.82 4.74
N GLU A 348 21.88 13.02 5.60
CA GLU A 348 21.94 12.36 6.91
C GLU A 348 20.80 12.78 7.85
N ASP A 349 20.37 14.06 7.79
CA ASP A 349 19.24 14.54 8.57
C ASP A 349 17.93 13.92 8.09
N ILE A 350 17.77 13.78 6.77
CA ILE A 350 16.60 13.14 6.16
C ILE A 350 16.52 11.67 6.59
N GLU A 351 17.63 10.92 6.53
CA GLU A 351 17.66 9.52 6.99
C GLU A 351 17.26 9.41 8.46
N LYS A 352 17.80 10.26 9.33
CA LYS A 352 17.41 10.29 10.75
C LYS A 352 15.94 10.65 10.96
N ALA A 353 15.42 11.63 10.22
CA ALA A 353 14.02 12.03 10.30
C ALA A 353 13.07 10.88 9.88
N MET A 354 13.48 10.10 8.89
CA MET A 354 12.74 8.95 8.37
C MET A 354 12.69 7.78 9.36
N GLU A 355 13.61 7.72 10.33
CA GLU A 355 13.64 6.70 11.39
C GLU A 355 12.84 7.10 12.64
N LYS A 356 12.47 8.38 12.80
CA LYS A 356 11.66 8.83 13.94
C LYS A 356 10.23 8.32 13.83
N GLU A 357 9.57 8.12 14.96
CA GLU A 357 8.12 7.91 15.03
C GLU A 357 7.43 9.24 15.40
N ASN A 358 6.21 9.45 14.93
CA ASN A 358 5.39 10.65 15.20
C ASN A 358 5.99 11.97 14.69
N LEU A 359 6.72 11.96 13.57
CA LEU A 359 7.27 13.16 12.92
C LEU A 359 6.71 13.32 11.51
N ASP A 360 5.74 14.21 11.32
CA ASP A 360 5.20 14.52 10.01
C ASP A 360 6.19 15.38 9.21
N MET A 361 6.46 15.00 7.96
CA MET A 361 7.48 15.62 7.12
C MET A 361 6.85 16.34 5.93
N TYR A 362 7.33 17.55 5.65
CA TYR A 362 6.97 18.32 4.46
C TYR A 362 8.22 18.64 3.65
N TRP A 363 8.32 18.08 2.46
CA TRP A 363 9.47 18.27 1.58
C TRP A 363 9.08 19.06 0.35
N VAL A 364 9.85 20.10 0.04
CA VAL A 364 9.74 20.77 -1.25
C VAL A 364 10.69 20.09 -2.24
N VAL A 365 10.16 19.70 -3.41
CA VAL A 365 10.91 18.97 -4.44
C VAL A 365 10.54 19.46 -5.83
N ARG A 366 11.50 19.87 -6.66
CA ARG A 366 11.29 20.14 -8.09
C ARG A 366 10.58 19.00 -8.81
N LYS A 367 9.65 19.35 -9.70
CA LYS A 367 8.89 18.42 -10.55
C LYS A 367 9.79 17.41 -11.28
N SER A 368 10.96 17.83 -11.74
CA SER A 368 11.94 16.99 -12.44
C SER A 368 12.68 15.97 -11.56
N LEU A 369 12.69 16.17 -10.23
CA LEU A 369 13.39 15.30 -9.27
C LEU A 369 12.43 14.39 -8.50
N LEU A 370 11.11 14.65 -8.56
CA LEU A 370 10.08 13.93 -7.81
C LEU A 370 10.20 12.41 -7.91
N GLU A 371 10.34 11.87 -9.12
CA GLU A 371 10.47 10.42 -9.33
C GLU A 371 11.70 9.82 -8.65
N LYS A 372 12.82 10.55 -8.67
CA LYS A 372 14.07 10.10 -8.07
C LYS A 372 13.97 10.11 -6.54
N VAL A 373 13.36 11.16 -5.97
CA VAL A 373 13.11 11.28 -4.53
C VAL A 373 12.17 10.16 -4.05
N LEU A 374 11.05 9.93 -4.73
CA LEU A 374 10.11 8.86 -4.39
C LEU A 374 10.77 7.47 -4.45
N LYS A 375 11.64 7.24 -5.43
CA LYS A 375 12.37 5.99 -5.58
C LYS A 375 13.43 5.78 -4.50
N MET A 376 14.06 6.86 -4.03
CA MET A 376 15.13 6.82 -3.04
C MET A 376 14.58 6.56 -1.64
N TRP A 377 13.58 7.34 -1.20
CA TRP A 377 13.10 7.29 0.20
C TRP A 377 11.87 6.41 0.45
N GLN A 378 11.24 5.83 -0.58
CA GLN A 378 10.18 4.77 -0.52
C GLN A 378 9.25 4.77 0.70
N HIS A 379 8.83 5.94 1.18
CA HIS A 379 8.05 6.06 2.40
C HIS A 379 6.65 5.44 2.22
N LYS A 380 6.09 4.87 3.29
CA LYS A 380 4.81 4.14 3.23
C LYS A 380 3.60 5.06 3.08
N ASN A 381 3.61 6.18 3.79
CA ASN A 381 2.55 7.19 3.79
C ASN A 381 3.07 8.45 3.09
N VAL A 382 2.90 8.54 1.76
CA VAL A 382 3.34 9.69 0.96
C VAL A 382 2.16 10.33 0.25
N GLU A 383 2.03 11.63 0.43
CA GLU A 383 1.11 12.48 -0.34
C GLU A 383 1.92 13.44 -1.21
N VAL A 384 1.56 13.58 -2.49
CA VAL A 384 2.22 14.52 -3.40
C VAL A 384 1.23 15.63 -3.75
N VAL A 385 1.56 16.86 -3.36
CA VAL A 385 0.81 18.07 -3.70
C VAL A 385 1.51 18.74 -4.88
N SER A 386 0.83 18.83 -6.02
CA SER A 386 1.33 19.54 -7.18
C SER A 386 0.87 21.00 -7.18
N ILE A 387 1.82 21.92 -7.34
CA ILE A 387 1.57 23.36 -7.47
C ILE A 387 1.94 23.72 -8.90
N ASP A 388 0.91 23.78 -9.75
CA ASP A 388 0.97 24.34 -11.09
C ASP A 388 0.33 25.75 -11.00
N ASN A 389 1.02 26.77 -11.53
CA ASN A 389 0.49 28.14 -11.62
C ASN A 389 -0.47 28.30 -12.78
#